data_AF-A0A2Z5EEX0-F1
#
_entry.id   AF-A0A2Z5EEX0-F1
#
_cell.length_a   1.000
_cell.length_b   1.000
_cell.length_c   1.000
_cell.angle_alpha   90.00
_cell.angle_beta   90.00
_cell.angle_gamma   90.00
#
_symmetry.space_group_name_H-M   'P 1'
#
loop_
_entity.id
_entity.type
_entity.pdbx_description
1 polymer ?
#
loop_
_entity_poly.entity_id
_entity_poly.type
_entity_poly.pdbx_seq_one_letter_code
_entity_poly.pdbx_strand_id
1 'polypeptide(L)'
;MFERSRLKTALLVAATGAIVLTAGCGGGGGKNRDTAYVARDVDTLYAAAQQRLETGRTKQAAALFDEVERQHPYSPWARRAQLMSAFSYYAARDYNKAIQSAQRFLSIHPGNKDAPYAYYLIAICYYEQISDVTRDQKTTEQAKQALTDVMRRYPGTSYASDAKLKIDLVNDHLAGKEMTIGRSYEYSGKWLAATLRFRNVVDNFQTTSHTPEALFRLVEGYLAIGVPEEAQKAAAVLERNYPGSDWYARAYKLMNKHAPKDVAA
;
A
#
# COMPACT_ATOMS: atom_id res chain seq x y z
N MET A 1 61.36 49.66 -23.93
CA MET A 1 60.96 48.27 -24.24
C MET A 1 60.73 47.55 -22.91
N PHE A 2 59.48 47.15 -22.67
CA PHE A 2 58.95 46.31 -21.56
C PHE A 2 59.04 46.81 -20.10
N GLU A 3 57.99 47.51 -19.64
CA GLU A 3 57.54 47.41 -18.24
C GLU A 3 56.51 46.28 -18.12
N ARG A 4 56.83 45.29 -17.29
CA ARG A 4 56.04 44.06 -17.09
C ARG A 4 54.95 44.27 -16.02
N SER A 5 53.70 44.22 -16.49
CA SER A 5 52.52 43.60 -15.87
C SER A 5 52.46 43.51 -14.32
N ARG A 6 51.88 44.54 -13.70
CA ARG A 6 51.40 44.52 -12.30
C ARG A 6 50.07 43.77 -12.09
N LEU A 7 49.57 43.07 -13.11
CA LEU A 7 48.26 42.40 -13.05
C LEU A 7 48.31 41.00 -12.40
N LYS A 8 49.49 40.36 -12.30
CA LYS A 8 49.60 38.97 -11.81
C LYS A 8 49.70 38.84 -10.28
N THR A 9 50.02 39.91 -9.56
CA THR A 9 50.09 39.90 -8.09
C THR A 9 48.76 40.20 -7.41
N ALA A 10 47.76 40.74 -8.13
CA ALA A 10 46.43 41.00 -7.57
C ALA A 10 45.56 39.73 -7.49
N LEU A 11 45.85 38.69 -8.28
CA LEU A 11 45.04 37.47 -8.32
C LEU A 11 45.39 36.43 -7.24
N LEU A 12 46.52 36.59 -6.54
CA LEU A 12 47.00 35.63 -5.53
C LEU A 12 46.67 36.01 -4.08
N VAL A 13 46.16 37.22 -3.84
CA VAL A 13 45.73 37.68 -2.49
C VAL A 13 44.21 37.53 -2.29
N ALA A 14 43.44 37.33 -3.36
CA ALA A 14 41.99 37.09 -3.27
C ALA A 14 41.61 35.63 -2.93
N ALA A 15 42.57 34.69 -2.93
CA ALA A 15 42.31 33.27 -2.70
C ALA A 15 42.52 32.80 -1.25
N THR A 16 43.05 33.64 -0.36
CA THR A 16 43.34 33.29 1.05
C THR A 16 42.43 33.98 2.07
N GLY A 17 41.43 34.74 1.63
CA GLY A 17 40.49 35.48 2.50
C GLY A 17 39.11 34.83 2.70
N ALA A 18 38.84 33.65 2.12
CA ALA A 18 37.50 33.05 2.08
C ALA A 18 37.30 31.85 3.03
N ILE A 19 38.14 31.67 4.06
CA ILE A 19 38.11 30.49 4.96
C ILE A 19 37.61 30.79 6.39
N VAL A 20 37.21 32.03 6.75
CA VAL A 20 36.95 32.38 8.17
C VAL A 20 35.48 32.67 8.53
N LEU A 21 34.48 32.34 7.69
CA LEU A 21 33.07 32.62 8.03
C LEU A 21 32.12 31.43 8.09
N THR A 22 32.61 30.19 8.10
CA THR A 22 31.81 29.04 8.54
C THR A 22 32.02 28.78 10.03
N ALA A 23 31.69 29.79 10.85
CA ALA A 23 31.29 29.53 12.23
C ALA A 23 29.98 28.75 12.18
N GLY A 24 30.11 27.43 12.12
CA GLY A 24 28.99 26.51 12.31
C GLY A 24 28.34 26.83 13.64
N CYS A 25 27.15 27.42 13.58
CA CYS A 25 26.17 27.29 14.64
C CYS A 25 25.82 25.80 14.73
N GLY A 26 26.63 25.05 15.48
CA GLY A 26 26.24 23.79 16.08
C GLY A 26 25.14 24.08 17.09
N GLY A 27 23.95 24.40 16.59
CA GLY A 27 22.73 24.40 17.38
C GLY A 27 22.56 23.00 17.93
N GLY A 28 22.89 22.84 19.21
CA GLY A 28 22.74 21.59 19.94
C GLY A 28 21.33 21.06 19.68
N GLY A 29 21.26 19.96 18.95
CA GLY A 29 20.02 19.24 18.74
C GLY A 29 19.43 18.97 20.11
N GLY A 30 18.33 19.64 20.42
CA GLY A 30 17.56 19.40 21.63
C GLY A 30 17.17 17.92 21.62
N LYS A 31 17.91 17.09 22.34
CA LYS A 31 17.43 15.78 22.75
C LYS A 31 16.08 16.06 23.42
N ASN A 32 15.01 15.51 22.87
CA ASN A 32 13.68 15.54 23.48
C ASN A 32 13.84 15.16 24.96
N ARG A 33 13.75 16.14 25.86
CA ARG A 33 13.77 15.90 27.30
C ARG A 33 12.58 15.05 27.75
N ASP A 34 11.55 14.98 26.91
CA ASP A 34 10.36 14.14 27.08
C ASP A 34 10.62 12.63 26.92
N THR A 35 11.78 12.20 26.41
CA THR A 35 12.15 10.76 26.31
C THR A 35 13.37 10.39 27.14
N ALA A 36 13.82 11.27 28.05
CA ALA A 36 14.86 10.91 28.99
C ALA A 36 14.33 9.83 29.95
N TYR A 37 15.15 8.83 30.26
CA TYR A 37 14.84 7.83 31.28
C TYR A 37 14.49 8.53 32.60
N VAL A 38 13.24 8.42 33.01
CA VAL A 38 12.77 8.82 34.34
C VAL A 38 11.99 7.63 34.87
N ALA A 39 12.47 7.05 35.97
CA ALA A 39 11.73 6.00 36.67
C ALA A 39 10.41 6.59 37.16
N ARG A 40 9.30 6.04 36.68
CA ARG A 40 7.95 6.43 37.06
C ARG A 40 7.16 5.18 37.44
N ASP A 41 6.19 5.33 38.33
CA ASP A 41 5.22 4.28 38.55
C ASP A 41 4.44 3.99 37.26
N VAL A 42 3.98 2.75 37.13
CA VAL A 42 3.37 2.27 35.89
C VAL A 42 2.07 3.00 35.54
N ASP A 43 1.28 3.36 36.53
CA ASP A 43 -0.01 4.04 36.35
C ASP A 43 0.22 5.46 35.83
N THR A 44 1.14 6.22 36.42
CA THR A 44 1.52 7.56 35.97
C THR A 44 2.11 7.54 34.56
N LEU A 45 2.96 6.56 34.26
CA LEU A 45 3.57 6.45 32.94
C LEU A 45 2.54 6.11 31.86
N TYR A 46 1.64 5.16 32.14
CA TYR A 46 0.55 4.80 31.24
C TYR A 46 -0.44 5.96 31.05
N ALA A 47 -0.83 6.64 32.13
CA ALA A 47 -1.72 7.80 32.09
C ALA A 47 -1.11 8.94 31.27
N ALA A 48 0.20 9.20 31.42
CA ALA A 48 0.90 10.18 30.60
C ALA A 48 0.91 9.80 29.11
N ALA A 49 1.13 8.52 28.78
CA ALA A 49 1.06 8.03 27.41
C ALA A 49 -0.34 8.24 26.81
N GLN A 50 -1.39 7.89 27.56
CA GLN A 50 -2.77 8.08 27.16
C GLN A 50 -3.11 9.57 26.95
N GLN A 51 -2.70 10.45 27.87
CA GLN A 51 -2.91 11.89 27.71
C GLN A 51 -2.23 12.43 26.44
N ARG A 52 -1.02 11.97 26.12
CA ARG A 52 -0.34 12.35 24.87
C ARG A 52 -1.10 11.86 23.65
N LEU A 53 -1.68 10.66 23.70
CA LEU A 53 -2.50 10.13 22.61
C LEU A 53 -3.78 10.96 22.40
N GLU A 54 -4.49 11.27 23.49
CA GLU A 54 -5.74 12.06 23.47
C GLU A 54 -5.51 13.49 22.97
N THR A 55 -4.35 14.08 23.26
CA THR A 55 -3.95 15.41 22.77
C THR A 55 -3.35 15.39 21.35
N GLY A 56 -3.42 14.26 20.65
CA GLY A 56 -2.92 14.11 19.27
C GLY A 56 -1.39 14.00 19.15
N ARG A 57 -0.66 13.95 20.26
CA ARG A 57 0.81 13.80 20.30
C ARG A 57 1.21 12.32 20.16
N THR A 58 0.75 11.70 19.08
CA THR A 58 0.82 10.25 18.82
C THR A 58 2.24 9.68 18.86
N LYS A 59 3.23 10.38 18.29
CA LYS A 59 4.65 9.96 18.37
C LYS A 59 5.19 9.90 19.80
N GLN A 60 4.81 10.87 20.64
CA GLN A 60 5.23 10.89 22.05
C GLN A 60 4.48 9.82 22.85
N ALA A 61 3.19 9.62 22.55
CA ALA A 61 2.40 8.56 23.15
C ALA A 61 3.00 7.18 22.89
N ALA A 62 3.39 6.89 21.63
CA ALA A 62 4.03 5.62 21.27
C ALA A 62 5.30 5.36 22.09
N ALA A 63 6.18 6.37 22.19
CA ALA A 63 7.40 6.26 23.00
C ALA A 63 7.10 6.05 24.49
N LEU A 64 6.09 6.71 25.06
CA LEU A 64 5.71 6.51 26.46
C LEU A 64 5.08 5.13 26.70
N PHE A 65 4.30 4.60 25.75
CA PHE A 65 3.79 3.24 25.83
C PHE A 65 4.91 2.19 25.73
N ASP A 66 5.91 2.39 24.86
CA ASP A 66 7.11 1.55 24.82
C ASP A 66 7.88 1.59 26.16
N GLU A 67 7.92 2.76 26.80
CA GLU A 67 8.53 2.93 28.12
C GLU A 67 7.78 2.17 29.23
N VAL A 68 6.45 2.05 29.15
CA VAL A 68 5.67 1.22 30.09
C VAL A 68 6.12 -0.24 30.02
N GLU A 69 6.24 -0.79 28.80
CA GLU A 69 6.72 -2.15 28.59
C GLU A 69 8.17 -2.31 29.10
N ARG A 70 9.04 -1.36 28.75
CA ARG A 70 10.46 -1.42 29.07
C ARG A 70 10.74 -1.36 30.57
N GLN A 71 10.02 -0.50 31.30
CA GLN A 71 10.22 -0.31 32.75
C GLN A 71 9.44 -1.32 33.59
N HIS A 72 8.26 -1.75 33.13
CA HIS A 72 7.33 -2.57 33.91
C HIS A 72 6.81 -3.79 33.12
N PRO A 73 7.67 -4.67 32.57
CA PRO A 73 7.27 -5.71 31.61
C PRO A 73 6.28 -6.75 32.15
N TYR A 74 6.23 -6.96 33.47
CA TYR A 74 5.31 -7.89 34.12
C TYR A 74 4.03 -7.22 34.65
N SER A 75 3.89 -5.91 34.47
CA SER A 75 2.70 -5.19 34.91
C SER A 75 1.46 -5.63 34.11
N PRO A 76 0.26 -5.67 34.73
CA PRO A 76 -0.99 -5.80 34.00
C PRO A 76 -1.14 -4.80 32.85
N TRP A 77 -0.54 -3.62 32.97
CA TRP A 77 -0.54 -2.56 31.96
C TRP A 77 0.40 -2.80 30.79
N ALA A 78 1.46 -3.60 30.94
CA ALA A 78 2.48 -3.78 29.89
C ALA A 78 1.88 -4.33 28.60
N ARG A 79 1.02 -5.35 28.71
CA ARG A 79 0.34 -5.96 27.56
C ARG A 79 -0.55 -4.95 26.83
N ARG A 80 -1.29 -4.13 27.58
CA ARG A 80 -2.13 -3.08 27.00
C ARG A 80 -1.28 -1.99 26.37
N ALA A 81 -0.18 -1.61 27.01
CA ALA A 81 0.74 -0.59 26.52
C ALA A 81 1.40 -1.01 25.20
N GLN A 82 1.83 -2.28 25.04
CA GLN A 82 2.36 -2.79 23.78
C GLN A 82 1.39 -2.57 22.60
N LEU A 83 0.11 -2.92 22.78
CA LEU A 83 -0.89 -2.72 21.74
C LEU A 83 -1.18 -1.23 21.49
N MET A 84 -1.23 -0.43 22.56
CA MET A 84 -1.41 1.02 22.46
C MET A 84 -0.21 1.72 21.80
N SER A 85 1.01 1.20 21.97
CA SER A 85 2.21 1.64 21.25
C SER A 85 2.03 1.42 19.75
N ALA A 86 1.66 0.19 19.34
CA ALA A 86 1.38 -0.12 17.94
C ALA A 86 0.32 0.81 17.34
N PHE A 87 -0.80 1.01 18.06
CA PHE A 87 -1.85 1.94 17.63
C PHE A 87 -1.35 3.38 17.53
N SER A 88 -0.55 3.84 18.50
CA SER A 88 0.00 5.20 18.51
C SER A 88 0.96 5.43 17.35
N TYR A 89 1.75 4.42 16.96
CA TYR A 89 2.57 4.47 15.76
C TYR A 89 1.72 4.55 14.48
N TYR A 90 0.63 3.78 14.41
CA TYR A 90 -0.32 3.88 13.29
C TYR A 90 -0.94 5.28 13.21
N ALA A 91 -1.40 5.82 14.33
CA ALA A 91 -1.95 7.18 14.40
C ALA A 91 -0.91 8.27 14.07
N ALA A 92 0.38 7.98 14.29
CA ALA A 92 1.50 8.82 13.86
C ALA A 92 1.90 8.65 12.38
N ARG A 93 1.21 7.77 11.64
CA ARG A 93 1.53 7.33 10.27
C ARG A 93 2.91 6.67 10.14
N ASP A 94 3.45 6.16 11.23
CA ASP A 94 4.68 5.36 11.25
C ASP A 94 4.30 3.87 11.14
N TYR A 95 3.80 3.50 9.97
CA TYR A 95 3.22 2.18 9.72
C TYR A 95 4.22 1.04 9.92
N ASN A 96 5.49 1.25 9.60
CA ASN A 96 6.53 0.25 9.79
C ASN A 96 6.72 -0.08 11.28
N LYS A 97 6.77 0.92 12.16
CA LYS A 97 6.86 0.69 13.60
C LYS A 97 5.57 0.12 14.18
N ALA A 98 4.42 0.55 13.67
CA ALA A 98 3.13 0.00 14.07
C ALA A 98 3.06 -1.51 13.79
N ILE A 99 3.46 -1.93 12.58
CA ILE A 99 3.53 -3.34 12.18
C ILE A 99 4.49 -4.10 13.11
N GLN A 100 5.71 -3.60 13.32
CA GLN A 100 6.70 -4.28 14.17
C GLN A 100 6.21 -4.42 15.62
N SER A 101 5.58 -3.38 16.17
CA SER A 101 5.04 -3.39 17.54
C SER A 101 3.85 -4.36 17.65
N ALA A 102 2.93 -4.35 16.69
CA ALA A 102 1.80 -5.28 16.66
C ALA A 102 2.24 -6.75 16.47
N GLN A 103 3.23 -7.01 15.62
CA GLN A 103 3.79 -8.36 15.44
C GLN A 103 4.46 -8.87 16.71
N ARG A 104 5.16 -7.99 17.45
CA ARG A 104 5.73 -8.33 18.76
C ARG A 104 4.65 -8.65 19.79
N PHE A 105 3.58 -7.85 19.85
CA PHE A 105 2.45 -8.15 20.73
C PHE A 105 1.87 -9.54 20.42
N LEU A 106 1.68 -9.88 19.14
CA LEU A 106 1.16 -11.18 18.72
C LEU A 106 2.12 -12.34 19.01
N SER A 107 3.44 -12.13 18.93
CA SER A 107 4.41 -13.19 19.23
C SER A 107 4.49 -13.49 20.72
N ILE A 108 4.38 -12.47 21.58
CA ILE A 108 4.42 -12.64 23.04
C ILE A 108 3.04 -13.06 23.58
N HIS A 109 1.94 -12.59 22.99
CA HIS A 109 0.57 -12.76 23.50
C HIS A 109 -0.43 -13.29 22.45
N PRO A 110 -0.19 -14.45 21.82
CA PRO A 110 -1.01 -14.93 20.69
C PRO A 110 -2.47 -15.23 21.05
N GLY A 111 -2.76 -15.62 22.30
CA GLY A 111 -4.10 -15.93 22.80
C GLY A 111 -4.83 -14.75 23.44
N ASN A 112 -4.31 -13.53 23.33
CA ASN A 112 -4.94 -12.36 23.94
C ASN A 112 -6.27 -12.02 23.25
N LYS A 113 -7.26 -11.59 24.03
CA LYS A 113 -8.55 -11.07 23.53
C LYS A 113 -8.39 -9.94 22.49
N ASP A 114 -7.30 -9.18 22.57
CA ASP A 114 -7.01 -8.06 21.68
C ASP A 114 -6.16 -8.46 20.46
N ALA A 115 -5.80 -9.74 20.31
CA ALA A 115 -5.11 -10.27 19.15
C ALA A 115 -5.83 -9.99 17.81
N PRO A 116 -7.17 -10.09 17.69
CA PRO A 116 -7.89 -9.73 16.47
C PRO A 116 -7.59 -8.29 16.02
N TYR A 117 -7.53 -7.35 16.97
CA TYR A 117 -7.22 -5.96 16.67
C TYR A 117 -5.77 -5.78 16.24
N ALA A 118 -4.82 -6.48 16.86
CA ALA A 118 -3.41 -6.40 16.46
C ALA A 118 -3.18 -6.92 15.02
N TYR A 119 -3.81 -8.05 14.65
CA TYR A 119 -3.77 -8.53 13.26
C TYR A 119 -4.40 -7.53 12.28
N TYR A 120 -5.55 -6.96 12.67
CA TYR A 120 -6.22 -5.94 11.87
C TYR A 120 -5.37 -4.68 11.71
N LEU A 121 -4.71 -4.22 12.76
CA LEU A 121 -3.83 -3.05 12.73
C LEU A 121 -2.66 -3.26 11.75
N ILE A 122 -2.05 -4.45 11.71
CA ILE A 122 -1.03 -4.81 10.71
C ILE A 122 -1.60 -4.70 9.30
N ALA A 123 -2.79 -5.27 9.08
CA ALA A 123 -3.44 -5.26 7.77
C ALA A 123 -3.75 -3.84 7.29
N ILE A 124 -4.25 -2.98 8.18
CA ILE A 124 -4.52 -1.58 7.87
C ILE A 124 -3.23 -0.79 7.63
N CYS A 125 -2.15 -1.05 8.37
CA CYS A 125 -0.87 -0.40 8.09
C CYS A 125 -0.38 -0.68 6.66
N TYR A 126 -0.47 -1.93 6.18
CA TYR A 126 -0.15 -2.24 4.79
C TYR A 126 -1.13 -1.60 3.81
N TYR A 127 -2.43 -1.62 4.13
CA TYR A 127 -3.47 -1.01 3.29
C TYR A 127 -3.26 0.50 3.09
N GLU A 128 -2.92 1.24 4.15
CA GLU A 128 -2.64 2.68 4.09
C GLU A 128 -1.33 3.01 3.33
N GLN A 129 -0.48 2.02 3.10
CA GLN A 129 0.76 2.14 2.32
C GLN A 129 0.57 1.72 0.85
N ILE A 130 -0.65 1.36 0.43
CA ILE A 130 -0.95 1.08 -0.98
C ILE A 130 -0.65 2.33 -1.79
N SER A 131 0.17 2.15 -2.82
CA SER A 131 0.54 3.22 -3.74
C SER A 131 -0.18 3.05 -5.07
N ASP A 132 -0.16 4.11 -5.90
CA ASP A 132 -0.81 4.14 -7.19
C ASP A 132 -0.56 2.89 -8.05
N VAL A 133 -1.56 2.51 -8.84
CA VAL A 133 -1.57 1.35 -9.74
C VAL A 133 -0.36 1.30 -10.68
N THR A 134 0.24 2.42 -11.05
CA THR A 134 1.43 2.43 -11.92
C THR A 134 2.69 1.93 -11.21
N ARG A 135 2.73 1.94 -9.87
CA ARG A 135 3.91 1.57 -9.06
C ARG A 135 3.95 0.07 -8.74
N ASP A 136 5.00 -0.33 -8.02
CA ASP A 136 5.16 -1.68 -7.48
C ASP A 136 4.01 -2.04 -6.52
N GLN A 137 3.53 -3.28 -6.60
CA GLN A 137 2.33 -3.73 -5.89
C GLN A 137 2.62 -4.68 -4.72
N LYS A 138 3.89 -4.84 -4.32
CA LYS A 138 4.25 -5.73 -3.20
C LYS A 138 3.50 -5.39 -1.91
N THR A 139 3.40 -4.11 -1.58
CA THR A 139 2.65 -3.66 -0.39
C THR A 139 1.16 -3.98 -0.51
N THR A 140 0.59 -3.85 -1.71
CA THR A 140 -0.81 -4.19 -2.00
C THR A 140 -1.08 -5.68 -1.79
N GLU A 141 -0.16 -6.55 -2.22
CA GLU A 141 -0.22 -7.99 -1.96
C GLU A 141 -0.08 -8.32 -0.46
N GLN A 142 0.82 -7.62 0.24
CA GLN A 142 0.94 -7.75 1.70
C GLN A 142 -0.34 -7.33 2.42
N ALA A 143 -0.98 -6.26 1.98
CA ALA A 143 -2.29 -5.83 2.50
C ALA A 143 -3.34 -6.91 2.27
N LYS A 144 -3.45 -7.45 1.04
CA LYS A 144 -4.38 -8.55 0.72
C LYS A 144 -4.17 -9.75 1.65
N GLN A 145 -2.92 -10.18 1.82
CA GLN A 145 -2.58 -11.32 2.66
C GLN A 145 -2.95 -11.06 4.14
N ALA A 146 -2.57 -9.91 4.68
CA ALA A 146 -2.84 -9.56 6.07
C ALA A 146 -4.34 -9.42 6.36
N LEU A 147 -5.11 -8.81 5.45
CA LEU A 147 -6.58 -8.72 5.57
C LEU A 147 -7.22 -10.12 5.50
N THR A 148 -6.72 -10.98 4.62
CA THR A 148 -7.19 -12.37 4.50
C THR A 148 -6.92 -13.15 5.78
N ASP A 149 -5.78 -12.92 6.43
CA ASP A 149 -5.46 -13.54 7.71
C ASP A 149 -6.41 -13.08 8.83
N VAL A 150 -6.83 -11.82 8.86
CA VAL A 150 -7.86 -11.33 9.80
C VAL A 150 -9.16 -12.08 9.60
N MET A 151 -9.65 -12.16 8.36
CA MET A 151 -10.89 -12.87 8.04
C MET A 151 -10.84 -14.35 8.38
N ARG A 152 -9.73 -15.01 8.06
CA ARG A 152 -9.55 -16.45 8.28
C ARG A 152 -9.45 -16.80 9.76
N ARG A 153 -8.75 -15.99 10.54
CA ARG A 153 -8.49 -16.26 11.97
C ARG A 153 -9.65 -15.79 12.85
N TYR A 154 -10.31 -14.69 12.50
CA TYR A 154 -11.32 -14.03 13.34
C TYR A 154 -12.60 -13.66 12.58
N PRO A 155 -13.25 -14.62 11.89
CA PRO A 155 -14.35 -14.34 10.94
C PRO A 155 -15.58 -13.66 11.58
N GLY A 156 -15.82 -13.85 12.88
CA GLY A 156 -16.97 -13.27 13.59
C GLY A 156 -16.78 -11.84 14.12
N THR A 157 -15.64 -11.21 13.82
CA THR A 157 -15.33 -9.86 14.34
C THR A 157 -15.74 -8.75 13.36
N SER A 158 -15.97 -7.54 13.89
CA SER A 158 -16.16 -6.34 13.04
C SER A 158 -14.94 -6.08 12.15
N TYR A 159 -13.74 -6.41 12.62
CA TYR A 159 -12.50 -6.33 11.85
C TYR A 159 -12.50 -7.23 10.62
N ALA A 160 -13.07 -8.44 10.70
CA ALA A 160 -13.20 -9.32 9.53
C ALA A 160 -14.21 -8.78 8.52
N SER A 161 -15.28 -8.11 8.99
CA SER A 161 -16.27 -7.49 8.10
C SER A 161 -15.65 -6.31 7.33
N ASP A 162 -14.90 -5.44 8.00
CA ASP A 162 -14.16 -4.36 7.35
C ASP A 162 -13.05 -4.91 6.42
N ALA A 163 -12.31 -5.92 6.88
CA ALA A 163 -11.24 -6.53 6.08
C ALA A 163 -11.77 -7.12 4.77
N LYS A 164 -12.97 -7.70 4.77
CA LYS A 164 -13.62 -8.19 3.56
C LYS A 164 -13.84 -7.08 2.53
N LEU A 165 -14.42 -5.96 2.95
CA LEU A 165 -14.63 -4.81 2.07
C LEU A 165 -13.31 -4.26 1.52
N LYS A 166 -12.26 -4.19 2.36
CA LYS A 166 -10.94 -3.75 1.94
C LYS A 166 -10.26 -4.73 0.99
N ILE A 167 -10.48 -6.04 1.13
CA ILE A 167 -9.98 -7.03 0.16
C ILE A 167 -10.61 -6.81 -1.20
N ASP A 168 -11.90 -6.47 -1.27
CA ASP A 168 -12.57 -6.17 -2.54
C ASP A 168 -11.92 -4.95 -3.22
N LEU A 169 -11.64 -3.88 -2.46
CA LEU A 169 -10.91 -2.70 -2.95
C LEU A 169 -9.48 -3.02 -3.39
N VAL A 170 -8.77 -3.86 -2.63
CA VAL A 170 -7.41 -4.32 -2.98
C VAL A 170 -7.41 -5.15 -4.25
N ASN A 171 -8.39 -6.04 -4.42
CA ASN A 171 -8.54 -6.84 -5.64
C ASN A 171 -8.86 -5.95 -6.85
N ASP A 172 -9.73 -4.96 -6.69
CA ASP A 172 -10.03 -3.98 -7.75
C ASP A 172 -8.77 -3.20 -8.15
N HIS A 173 -7.97 -2.76 -7.18
CA HIS A 173 -6.69 -2.09 -7.44
C HIS A 173 -5.68 -2.99 -8.19
N LEU A 174 -5.53 -4.26 -7.78
CA LEU A 174 -4.66 -5.22 -8.45
C LEU A 174 -5.15 -5.57 -9.87
N ALA A 175 -6.46 -5.68 -10.07
CA ALA A 175 -7.03 -5.83 -11.39
C ALA A 175 -6.74 -4.60 -12.27
N GLY A 176 -6.83 -3.40 -11.70
CA GLY A 176 -6.46 -2.15 -12.37
C GLY A 176 -5.00 -2.14 -12.86
N LYS A 177 -4.08 -2.80 -12.13
CA LYS A 177 -2.68 -2.97 -12.55
C LYS A 177 -2.59 -3.78 -13.83
N GLU A 178 -3.23 -4.93 -13.84
CA GLU A 178 -3.25 -5.82 -14.99
C GLU A 178 -3.92 -5.17 -16.20
N MET A 179 -5.02 -4.44 -15.99
CA MET A 179 -5.67 -3.66 -17.04
C MET A 179 -4.76 -2.58 -17.61
N THR A 180 -4.04 -1.83 -16.77
CA THR A 180 -3.10 -0.79 -17.20
C THR A 180 -1.99 -1.37 -18.09
N ILE A 181 -1.40 -2.50 -17.68
CA ILE A 181 -0.37 -3.17 -18.47
C ILE A 181 -0.96 -3.74 -19.76
N GLY A 182 -2.12 -4.40 -19.67
CA GLY A 182 -2.81 -5.00 -20.81
C GLY A 182 -3.13 -3.98 -21.90
N ARG A 183 -3.72 -2.83 -21.52
CA ARG A 183 -4.00 -1.72 -22.44
C ARG A 183 -2.72 -1.17 -23.08
N SER A 184 -1.63 -1.04 -22.33
CA SER A 184 -0.34 -0.60 -22.90
C SER A 184 0.19 -1.56 -23.97
N TYR A 185 0.10 -2.88 -23.74
CA TYR A 185 0.45 -3.88 -24.74
C TYR A 185 -0.49 -3.86 -25.95
N GLU A 186 -1.79 -3.69 -25.71
CA GLU A 186 -2.80 -3.58 -26.76
C GLU A 186 -2.51 -2.38 -27.68
N TYR A 187 -2.27 -1.19 -27.12
CA TYR A 187 -1.90 0.01 -27.88
C TYR A 187 -0.61 -0.17 -28.68
N SER A 188 0.30 -1.02 -28.21
CA SER A 188 1.55 -1.35 -28.90
C SER A 188 1.41 -2.47 -29.93
N GLY A 189 0.20 -2.99 -30.17
CA GLY A 189 -0.06 -4.11 -31.07
C GLY A 189 0.42 -5.47 -30.55
N LYS A 190 0.80 -5.58 -29.28
CA LYS A 190 1.27 -6.82 -28.64
C LYS A 190 0.09 -7.64 -28.11
N TRP A 191 -0.77 -8.07 -29.02
CA TRP A 191 -2.06 -8.70 -28.72
C TRP A 191 -1.96 -9.93 -27.82
N LEU A 192 -0.98 -10.82 -28.03
CA LEU A 192 -0.79 -12.00 -27.18
C LEU A 192 -0.47 -11.61 -25.73
N ALA A 193 0.45 -10.66 -25.53
CA ALA A 193 0.82 -10.20 -24.20
C ALA A 193 -0.33 -9.45 -23.50
N ALA A 194 -1.08 -8.65 -24.24
CA ALA A 194 -2.30 -7.99 -23.75
C ALA A 194 -3.36 -9.02 -23.30
N THR A 195 -3.62 -10.02 -24.14
CA THR A 195 -4.58 -11.10 -23.87
C THR A 195 -4.22 -11.85 -22.57
N LEU A 196 -2.94 -12.14 -22.34
CA LEU A 196 -2.50 -12.78 -21.09
C LEU A 196 -2.79 -11.92 -19.84
N ARG A 197 -2.65 -10.59 -19.95
CA ARG A 197 -2.97 -9.66 -18.86
C ARG A 197 -4.47 -9.59 -18.59
N PHE A 198 -5.29 -9.48 -19.63
CA PHE A 198 -6.74 -9.46 -19.47
C PHE A 198 -7.28 -10.80 -18.95
N ARG A 199 -6.68 -11.92 -19.37
CA ARG A 199 -7.01 -13.25 -18.83
C ARG A 199 -6.73 -13.32 -17.34
N ASN A 200 -5.60 -12.78 -16.88
CA ASN A 200 -5.29 -12.72 -15.45
C ASN A 200 -6.38 -11.99 -14.64
N VAL A 201 -6.97 -10.92 -15.20
CA VAL A 201 -8.12 -10.22 -14.59
C VAL A 201 -9.35 -11.12 -14.50
N VAL A 202 -9.68 -11.81 -15.58
CA VAL A 202 -10.84 -12.71 -15.62
C VAL A 202 -10.66 -13.93 -14.72
N ASP A 203 -9.44 -14.46 -14.59
CA ASP A 203 -9.20 -15.67 -13.81
C ASP A 203 -9.13 -15.36 -12.31
N ASN A 204 -8.43 -14.28 -11.92
CA ASN A 204 -8.09 -14.02 -10.51
C ASN A 204 -8.87 -12.87 -9.86
N PHE A 205 -9.59 -12.05 -10.64
CA PHE A 205 -10.26 -10.84 -10.16
C PHE A 205 -11.71 -10.72 -10.66
N GLN A 206 -12.44 -11.85 -10.67
CA GLN A 206 -13.77 -12.02 -11.27
C GLN A 206 -14.87 -11.06 -10.76
N THR A 207 -14.72 -10.56 -9.53
CA THR A 207 -15.73 -9.72 -8.86
C THR A 207 -15.41 -8.23 -8.94
N THR A 208 -14.37 -7.85 -9.68
CA THR A 208 -13.90 -6.46 -9.76
C THR A 208 -14.64 -5.68 -10.84
N SER A 209 -14.61 -4.35 -10.74
CA SER A 209 -15.21 -3.47 -11.76
C SER A 209 -14.54 -3.58 -13.13
N HIS A 210 -13.33 -4.15 -13.16
CA HIS A 210 -12.51 -4.34 -14.36
C HIS A 210 -12.86 -5.58 -15.18
N THR A 211 -13.53 -6.58 -14.61
CA THR A 211 -13.81 -7.85 -15.29
C THR A 211 -14.60 -7.70 -16.60
N PRO A 212 -15.66 -6.86 -16.68
CA PRO A 212 -16.40 -6.69 -17.93
C PRO A 212 -15.54 -6.12 -19.07
N GLU A 213 -14.68 -5.15 -18.75
CA GLU A 213 -13.75 -4.60 -19.74
C GLU A 213 -12.73 -5.67 -20.15
N ALA A 214 -12.13 -6.38 -19.19
CA ALA A 214 -11.15 -7.42 -19.48
C ALA A 214 -11.71 -8.49 -20.44
N LEU A 215 -12.96 -8.93 -20.22
CA LEU A 215 -13.64 -9.85 -21.13
C LEU A 215 -13.80 -9.27 -22.54
N PHE A 216 -14.22 -8.00 -22.66
CA PHE A 216 -14.28 -7.34 -23.97
C PHE A 216 -12.91 -7.24 -24.65
N ARG A 217 -11.87 -6.89 -23.89
CA ARG A 217 -10.49 -6.83 -24.43
C ARG A 217 -9.95 -8.20 -24.82
N LEU A 218 -10.40 -9.28 -24.17
CA LEU A 218 -10.12 -10.64 -24.62
C LEU A 218 -10.76 -10.93 -25.98
N VAL A 219 -12.00 -10.46 -26.22
CA VAL A 219 -12.63 -10.56 -27.55
C VAL A 219 -11.79 -9.84 -28.60
N GLU A 220 -11.36 -8.59 -28.33
CA GLU A 220 -10.48 -7.83 -29.23
C GLU A 220 -9.17 -8.58 -29.49
N GLY A 221 -8.50 -9.02 -28.42
CA GLY A 221 -7.23 -9.74 -28.49
C GLY A 221 -7.32 -11.05 -29.27
N TYR A 222 -8.33 -11.89 -29.00
CA TYR A 222 -8.52 -13.17 -29.67
C TYR A 222 -8.82 -13.02 -31.15
N LEU A 223 -9.64 -12.05 -31.55
CA LEU A 223 -9.87 -11.75 -32.95
C LEU A 223 -8.59 -11.26 -33.65
N ALA A 224 -7.82 -10.39 -32.99
CA ALA A 224 -6.58 -9.84 -33.55
C ALA A 224 -5.50 -10.91 -33.78
N ILE A 225 -5.44 -11.95 -32.93
CA ILE A 225 -4.51 -13.07 -33.11
C ILE A 225 -5.07 -14.22 -33.97
N GLY A 226 -6.31 -14.10 -34.46
CA GLY A 226 -6.91 -15.08 -35.37
C GLY A 226 -7.50 -16.32 -34.70
N VAL A 227 -7.98 -16.21 -33.46
CA VAL A 227 -8.61 -17.32 -32.70
C VAL A 227 -10.07 -16.97 -32.38
N PRO A 228 -10.97 -16.93 -33.38
CA PRO A 228 -12.34 -16.44 -33.23
C PRO A 228 -13.22 -17.30 -32.30
N GLU A 229 -12.92 -18.59 -32.16
CA GLU A 229 -13.63 -19.48 -31.23
C GLU A 229 -13.47 -19.04 -29.78
N GLU A 230 -12.25 -18.63 -29.39
CA GLU A 230 -11.99 -18.11 -28.04
C GLU A 230 -12.60 -16.72 -27.83
N ALA A 231 -12.65 -15.90 -28.89
CA ALA A 231 -13.37 -14.62 -28.86
C ALA A 231 -14.87 -14.83 -28.60
N GLN A 232 -15.48 -15.82 -29.26
CA GLN A 232 -16.89 -16.15 -29.04
C GLN A 232 -17.17 -16.62 -27.61
N LYS A 233 -16.28 -17.45 -27.04
CA LYS A 233 -16.40 -17.89 -25.63
C LYS A 233 -16.32 -16.71 -24.66
N ALA A 234 -15.35 -15.80 -24.85
CA ALA A 234 -15.22 -14.61 -24.01
C ALA A 234 -16.47 -13.69 -24.12
N ALA A 235 -16.98 -13.50 -25.34
CA ALA A 235 -18.21 -12.74 -25.57
C ALA A 235 -19.44 -13.38 -24.90
N ALA A 236 -19.58 -14.70 -24.95
CA ALA A 236 -20.67 -15.42 -24.28
C ALA A 236 -20.62 -15.30 -22.75
N VAL A 237 -19.41 -15.34 -22.17
CA VAL A 237 -19.22 -15.09 -20.72
C VAL A 237 -19.61 -13.65 -20.36
N LEU A 238 -19.22 -12.68 -21.19
CA LEU A 238 -19.57 -11.27 -21.00
C LEU A 238 -21.08 -11.04 -21.11
N GLU A 239 -21.73 -11.65 -22.10
CA GLU A 239 -23.18 -11.62 -22.29
C GLU A 239 -23.91 -12.19 -21.08
N ARG A 240 -23.49 -13.37 -20.61
CA ARG A 240 -24.18 -14.08 -19.54
C ARG A 240 -24.10 -13.33 -18.21
N ASN A 241 -22.94 -12.78 -17.89
CA ASN A 241 -22.68 -12.17 -16.58
C ASN A 241 -22.91 -10.66 -16.54
N TYR A 242 -22.80 -9.97 -17.69
CA TYR A 242 -22.86 -8.51 -17.78
C TYR A 242 -23.69 -7.99 -18.99
N PRO A 243 -24.94 -8.48 -19.18
CA PRO A 243 -25.75 -8.19 -20.37
C PRO A 243 -26.11 -6.71 -20.57
N GLY A 244 -26.07 -5.90 -19.50
CA GLY A 244 -26.35 -4.45 -19.55
C GLY A 244 -25.11 -3.57 -19.64
N SER A 245 -23.90 -4.15 -19.73
CA SER A 245 -22.67 -3.37 -19.75
C SER A 245 -22.38 -2.75 -21.12
N ASP A 246 -21.79 -1.55 -21.15
CA ASP A 246 -21.29 -0.93 -22.39
C ASP A 246 -20.25 -1.82 -23.09
N TRP A 247 -19.55 -2.67 -22.33
CA TRP A 247 -18.59 -3.65 -22.82
C TRP A 247 -19.27 -4.76 -23.61
N TYR A 248 -20.41 -5.28 -23.14
CA TYR A 248 -21.20 -6.26 -23.90
C TYR A 248 -21.70 -5.67 -25.22
N ALA A 249 -22.27 -4.46 -25.22
CA ALA A 249 -22.74 -3.81 -26.44
C ALA A 249 -21.63 -3.65 -27.49
N ARG A 250 -20.40 -3.32 -27.05
CA ARG A 250 -19.21 -3.25 -27.90
C ARG A 250 -18.79 -4.62 -28.41
N ALA A 251 -18.76 -5.64 -27.54
CA ALA A 251 -18.43 -7.02 -27.92
C ALA A 251 -19.41 -7.57 -28.97
N TYR A 252 -20.71 -7.39 -28.76
CA TYR A 252 -21.76 -7.84 -29.67
C TYR A 252 -21.59 -7.23 -31.08
N LYS A 253 -21.39 -5.90 -31.14
CA LYS A 253 -21.13 -5.20 -32.41
C LYS A 253 -19.85 -5.72 -33.09
N LEU A 254 -18.79 -5.97 -32.31
CA LEU A 254 -17.52 -6.44 -32.83
C LEU A 254 -17.62 -7.87 -33.38
N MET A 255 -18.28 -8.78 -32.66
CA MET A 255 -18.48 -10.16 -33.09
C MET A 255 -19.34 -10.24 -34.35
N ASN A 256 -20.42 -9.46 -34.45
CA ASN A 256 -21.27 -9.43 -35.65
C ASN A 256 -20.52 -8.93 -36.90
N LYS A 257 -19.54 -8.03 -36.73
CA LYS A 257 -18.70 -7.58 -37.85
C LYS A 257 -17.77 -8.68 -38.37
N HIS A 258 -17.35 -9.60 -37.50
CA HIS A 258 -16.44 -10.70 -37.81
C HIS A 258 -17.15 -12.03 -38.07
N ALA A 259 -18.47 -12.08 -37.87
CA ALA A 259 -19.27 -13.24 -38.22
C ALA A 259 -19.08 -13.55 -39.72
N PRO A 260 -18.92 -14.84 -40.09
CA PRO A 260 -18.95 -15.22 -41.49
C PRO A 260 -20.22 -14.64 -42.11
N LYS A 261 -20.09 -13.84 -43.17
CA LYS A 261 -21.26 -13.53 -43.98
C LYS A 261 -21.67 -14.85 -44.58
N ASP A 262 -22.82 -15.37 -44.18
CA ASP A 262 -23.44 -16.49 -44.88
C ASP A 262 -23.40 -16.14 -46.36
N VAL A 263 -22.64 -16.91 -47.13
CA VAL A 263 -22.69 -16.85 -48.58
C VAL A 263 -24.05 -17.45 -48.89
N ALA A 264 -25.05 -16.57 -49.00
CA ALA A 264 -26.39 -16.94 -49.43
C ALA A 264 -26.25 -17.71 -50.75
N ALA A 265 -26.53 -19.00 -50.67
CA ALA A 265 -26.66 -19.90 -51.80
C ALA A 265 -27.96 -19.61 -52.56
#